data_AF-A0A0V1MVT3-F1
#
_entry.id   AF-A0A0V1MVT3-F1
#
_cell.length_a   1.000
_cell.length_b   1.000
_cell.length_c   1.000
_cell.angle_alpha   90.00
_cell.angle_beta   90.00
_cell.angle_gamma   90.00
#
_symmetry.space_group_name_H-M   'P 1'
#
loop_
_entity.id
_entity.type
_entity.pdbx_description
1 polymer ?
#
loop_
_entity_poly.entity_id
_entity_poly.type
_entity_poly.pdbx_seq_one_letter_code
_entity_poly.pdbx_strand_id
1 'polypeptide(L)'
;MRKKGFNVRSFGSGSQVKLPGPSPTAHNIYSFSTPYEEIYKDLVAKDKNLYTQNGLLNMLDRNRRVKPHPERFQEYKGLSDVIICCEERVYDQVYECYVLEGKGR
;
A
#
# COMPACT_ATOMS: atom_id res chain seq x y z
N MET A 1 -6.91 9.56 -10.99
CA MET A 1 -6.39 8.82 -12.15
C MET A 1 -7.39 7.79 -12.71
N ARG A 2 -7.71 6.68 -12.02
CA ARG A 2 -8.62 5.64 -12.58
C ARG A 2 -10.00 6.16 -13.04
N LYS A 3 -10.68 6.98 -12.22
CA LYS A 3 -11.97 7.61 -12.58
C LYS A 3 -11.90 8.56 -13.80
N LYS A 4 -10.70 8.93 -14.23
CA LYS A 4 -10.44 9.80 -15.39
C LYS A 4 -10.00 9.00 -16.63
N GLY A 5 -10.08 7.66 -16.59
CA GLY A 5 -9.81 6.80 -17.74
C GLY A 5 -8.37 6.31 -17.89
N PHE A 6 -7.45 6.69 -17.00
CA PHE A 6 -6.06 6.23 -17.06
C PHE A 6 -5.91 4.78 -16.57
N ASN A 7 -5.07 3.99 -17.25
CA ASN A 7 -4.62 2.69 -16.78
C ASN A 7 -3.66 2.88 -15.60
N VAL A 8 -4.13 2.62 -14.38
CA VAL A 8 -3.42 2.99 -13.16
C VAL A 8 -3.33 1.79 -12.23
N ARG A 9 -2.12 1.52 -11.77
CA ARG A 9 -1.82 0.61 -10.67
C ARG A 9 -1.14 1.37 -9.54
N SER A 10 -1.19 0.82 -8.34
CA SER A 10 -0.56 1.41 -7.15
C SER A 10 0.16 0.34 -6.35
N PHE A 11 1.30 0.71 -5.76
CA PHE A 11 2.19 -0.22 -5.05
C PHE A 11 2.77 0.44 -3.80
N GLY A 12 3.29 -0.37 -2.88
CA GLY A 12 4.19 0.06 -1.82
C GLY A 12 5.61 -0.43 -2.08
N SER A 13 6.61 0.33 -1.63
CA SER A 13 8.03 -0.03 -1.76
C SER A 13 8.63 -0.63 -0.48
N GLY A 14 7.92 -0.56 0.64
CA GLY A 14 8.35 -1.14 1.92
C GLY A 14 8.45 -2.67 1.90
N SER A 15 9.05 -3.25 2.95
CA SER A 15 9.10 -4.70 3.14
C SER A 15 7.76 -5.29 3.63
N GLN A 16 7.01 -4.51 4.41
CA GLN A 16 5.72 -4.89 4.98
C GLN A 16 4.77 -3.69 4.99
N VAL A 17 3.48 -3.98 5.08
CA VAL A 17 2.44 -2.97 5.24
C VAL A 17 2.41 -2.55 6.70
N LYS A 18 2.67 -1.27 6.97
CA LYS A 18 2.64 -0.69 8.32
C LYS A 18 1.50 0.30 8.42
N LEU A 19 0.58 0.08 9.36
CA LEU A 19 -0.50 0.99 9.69
C LEU A 19 -0.30 1.55 11.11
N PRO A 20 -0.67 2.81 11.37
CA PRO A 20 -0.65 3.38 12.72
C PRO A 20 -1.36 2.49 13.75
N GLY A 21 -0.75 2.33 14.92
CA GLY A 21 -1.32 1.68 16.09
C GLY A 21 -1.89 2.69 17.10
N PRO A 22 -2.14 2.26 18.34
CA PRO A 22 -2.68 3.12 19.41
C PRO A 22 -1.68 4.15 19.94
N SER A 23 -0.38 4.01 19.63
CA SER A 23 0.66 4.96 20.02
C SER A 23 1.60 5.26 18.84
N PRO A 24 2.39 6.34 18.88
CA PRO A 24 3.32 6.69 17.80
C PRO A 24 4.37 5.62 17.48
N THR A 25 4.72 4.78 18.47
CA THR A 25 5.72 3.71 18.34
C THR A 25 5.11 2.34 18.05
N ALA A 26 3.79 2.19 18.25
CA ALA A 26 3.08 0.96 17.98
C ALA A 26 2.53 0.97 16.54
N HIS A 27 2.76 -0.11 15.81
CA HIS A 27 2.28 -0.27 14.44
C HIS A 27 1.55 -1.61 14.27
N ASN A 28 0.50 -1.60 13.46
CA ASN A 28 -0.09 -2.82 12.93
C ASN A 28 0.66 -3.21 11.65
N ILE A 29 1.27 -4.40 11.66
CA ILE A 29 2.17 -4.85 10.60
C ILE A 29 1.55 -6.06 9.90
N TYR A 30 1.49 -6.01 8.57
CA TYR A 30 0.93 -7.07 7.74
C TYR A 30 1.83 -7.39 6.55
N SER A 31 1.67 -8.59 6.01
CA SER A 31 2.26 -8.96 4.72
C SER A 31 1.55 -8.22 3.57
N PHE A 32 2.24 -8.01 2.45
CA PHE A 32 1.61 -7.54 1.22
C PHE A 32 0.58 -8.54 0.66
N SER A 33 0.70 -9.82 1.02
CA SER A 33 -0.28 -10.85 0.64
C SER A 33 -1.58 -10.79 1.45
N THR A 34 -1.65 -10.00 2.53
CA THR A 34 -2.84 -9.93 3.39
C THR A 34 -3.95 -9.08 2.73
N PRO A 35 -5.15 -9.64 2.47
CA PRO A 35 -6.28 -8.89 1.94
C PRO A 35 -6.70 -7.71 2.82
N TYR A 36 -7.11 -6.61 2.20
CA TYR A 36 -7.63 -5.44 2.93
C TYR A 36 -8.85 -5.79 3.80
N GLU A 37 -9.64 -6.79 3.40
CA GLU A 37 -10.77 -7.30 4.17
C GLU A 37 -10.32 -7.94 5.50
N GLU A 38 -9.23 -8.71 5.48
CA GLU A 38 -8.68 -9.33 6.69
C GLU A 38 -8.07 -8.27 7.61
N ILE A 39 -7.33 -7.30 7.06
CA ILE A 39 -6.79 -6.17 7.83
C ILE A 39 -7.94 -5.38 8.48
N TYR A 40 -9.01 -5.12 7.74
CA TYR A 40 -10.18 -4.42 8.27
C TYR A 40 -10.81 -5.17 9.45
N LYS A 41 -11.03 -6.48 9.32
CA LYS A 41 -11.60 -7.31 10.39
C LYS A 41 -10.70 -7.35 11.63
N ASP A 42 -9.40 -7.48 11.43
CA ASP A 42 -8.41 -7.47 12.52
C ASP A 42 -8.44 -6.15 13.30
N LEU A 43 -8.42 -5.01 12.60
CA LEU A 43 -8.50 -3.70 13.27
C LEU A 43 -9.83 -3.47 13.98
N VAL A 44 -10.95 -3.91 13.39
CA VAL A 44 -12.26 -3.87 14.07
C VAL A 44 -12.27 -4.69 15.35
N ALA A 45 -11.67 -5.87 15.33
CA ALA A 45 -11.56 -6.75 16.50
C ALA A 45 -10.64 -6.17 17.59
N LYS A 46 -9.57 -5.47 17.20
CA LYS A 46 -8.64 -4.82 18.13
C LYS A 46 -9.25 -3.60 18.82
N ASP A 47 -9.71 -2.61 18.04
CA ASP A 47 -10.36 -1.41 18.56
C ASP A 47 -11.10 -0.65 17.45
N LYS A 48 -12.38 -0.99 17.24
CA LYS A 48 -13.20 -0.33 16.24
C LYS A 48 -13.29 1.19 16.43
N ASN A 49 -13.34 1.68 17.67
CA ASN A 49 -13.56 3.10 17.93
C ASN A 49 -12.33 3.91 17.54
N LEU A 50 -11.14 3.48 18.02
CA LEU A 50 -9.86 4.08 17.67
C LEU A 50 -9.65 4.13 16.14
N TYR A 51 -9.81 2.98 15.47
CA TYR A 51 -9.54 2.89 14.03
C TYR A 51 -10.62 3.51 13.15
N THR A 52 -11.81 3.78 13.70
CA THR A 52 -12.80 4.64 13.04
C THR A 52 -12.40 6.11 13.18
N GLN A 53 -12.04 6.55 14.39
CA GLN A 53 -11.70 7.95 14.68
C GLN A 53 -10.46 8.44 13.93
N ASN A 54 -9.43 7.60 13.80
CA ASN A 54 -8.23 7.94 13.01
C ASN A 54 -8.41 7.75 11.49
N GLY A 55 -9.60 7.29 11.05
CA GLY A 55 -9.95 7.14 9.65
C GLY A 55 -9.36 5.90 8.95
N LEU A 56 -8.65 5.01 9.65
CA LEU A 56 -8.04 3.83 9.03
C LEU A 56 -9.09 2.85 8.48
N LEU A 57 -10.18 2.62 9.20
CA LEU A 57 -11.25 1.73 8.72
C LEU A 57 -11.88 2.28 7.44
N ASN A 58 -12.17 3.58 7.38
CA ASN A 58 -12.71 4.24 6.18
C ASN A 58 -11.74 4.16 4.99
N MET A 59 -10.44 4.29 5.26
CA MET A 59 -9.38 4.18 4.25
C MET A 59 -9.28 2.76 3.68
N LEU A 60 -9.29 1.74 4.55
CA LEU A 60 -9.30 0.33 4.14
C LEU A 60 -10.56 0.00 3.33
N ASP A 61 -11.70 0.57 3.73
CA ASP A 61 -12.97 0.47 3.03
C ASP A 61 -12.88 0.93 1.57
N ARG A 62 -12.21 2.05 1.36
CA ARG A 62 -11.94 2.56 0.02
C ARG A 62 -10.99 1.63 -0.75
N ASN A 63 -9.96 1.11 -0.10
CA ASN A 63 -8.96 0.27 -0.75
C ASN A 63 -9.56 -1.06 -1.24
N ARG A 64 -10.44 -1.71 -0.46
CA ARG A 64 -11.12 -2.96 -0.89
C ARG A 64 -11.99 -2.80 -2.12
N ARG A 65 -12.51 -1.59 -2.39
CA ARG A 65 -13.23 -1.26 -3.64
C ARG A 65 -12.30 -1.02 -4.84
N VAL A 66 -11.00 -0.84 -4.59
CA VAL A 66 -10.00 -0.58 -5.62
C VAL A 66 -9.30 -1.86 -6.03
N LYS A 67 -8.82 -2.67 -5.07
CA LYS A 67 -8.11 -3.94 -5.26
C LYS A 67 -8.17 -4.81 -3.99
N PRO A 68 -7.92 -6.13 -4.06
CA PRO A 68 -8.11 -7.04 -2.92
C PRO A 68 -7.07 -6.91 -1.81
N HIS A 69 -5.80 -6.66 -2.15
CA HIS A 69 -4.68 -6.57 -1.21
C HIS A 69 -3.66 -5.51 -1.66
N PRO A 70 -2.83 -4.97 -0.77
CA PRO A 70 -1.70 -4.13 -1.15
C PRO A 70 -0.71 -4.92 -2.02
N GLU A 71 0.04 -4.25 -2.88
CA GLU A 71 0.98 -4.92 -3.79
C GLU A 71 2.35 -4.27 -3.61
N ARG A 72 3.40 -5.09 -3.61
CA ARG A 72 4.77 -4.63 -3.46
C ARG A 72 5.38 -4.30 -4.82
N PHE A 73 6.02 -3.14 -4.95
CA PHE A 73 6.57 -2.69 -6.24
C PHE A 73 7.68 -3.62 -6.74
N GLN A 74 8.52 -4.13 -5.83
CA GLN A 74 9.61 -5.04 -6.18
C GLN A 74 9.13 -6.38 -6.77
N GLU A 75 7.86 -6.75 -6.60
CA GLU A 75 7.28 -7.97 -7.18
C GLU A 75 6.57 -7.70 -8.51
N TYR A 76 6.35 -6.43 -8.86
CA TYR A 76 5.76 -6.05 -10.13
C TYR A 76 6.72 -6.33 -11.28
N LYS A 77 6.22 -7.01 -12.32
CA LYS A 77 6.95 -7.41 -13.54
C LYS A 77 6.41 -6.74 -14.81
N GLY A 78 5.41 -5.86 -14.68
CA GLY A 78 4.85 -5.15 -15.83
C GLY A 78 5.62 -3.87 -16.15
N LEU A 79 5.29 -3.27 -17.28
CA LEU A 79 5.83 -1.98 -17.71
C LEU A 79 4.87 -0.85 -17.31
N SER A 80 5.43 0.35 -17.16
CA SER A 80 4.69 1.59 -16.88
C SER A 80 5.34 2.73 -17.65
N ASP A 81 4.55 3.53 -18.37
CA ASP A 81 5.06 4.71 -19.09
C ASP A 81 5.52 5.82 -18.12
N VAL A 82 4.80 5.97 -17.01
CA VAL A 82 5.06 6.97 -15.98
C VAL A 82 4.94 6.32 -14.60
N ILE A 83 5.95 6.53 -13.76
CA ILE A 83 5.95 6.13 -12.35
C ILE A 83 5.98 7.40 -11.50
N ILE A 84 5.02 7.52 -10.57
CA ILE A 84 4.92 8.65 -9.65
C ILE A 84 5.22 8.15 -8.24
N CYS A 85 6.23 8.72 -7.59
CA CYS A 85 6.60 8.41 -6.22
C CYS A 85 6.05 9.48 -5.27
N CYS A 86 5.55 9.06 -4.11
CA CYS A 86 4.90 9.96 -3.15
C CYS A 86 5.88 10.61 -2.15
N GLU A 87 7.13 10.16 -2.10
CA GLU A 87 8.20 10.70 -1.25
C GLU A 87 9.58 10.28 -1.79
N GLU A 88 10.64 10.98 -1.36
CA GLU A 88 12.03 10.75 -1.80
C GLU A 88 12.51 9.33 -1.53
N ARG A 89 12.31 8.82 -0.31
CA ARG A 89 12.73 7.46 0.05
C ARG A 89 12.06 6.37 -0.81
N VAL A 90 10.80 6.58 -1.22
CA VAL A 90 10.10 5.65 -2.12
C VAL A 90 10.71 5.73 -3.52
N TYR A 91 11.07 6.94 -3.97
CA TYR A 91 11.75 7.14 -5.25
C TYR A 91 13.07 6.37 -5.30
N ASP A 92 13.93 6.48 -4.28
CA ASP A 92 15.22 5.78 -4.24
C ASP A 92 15.04 4.27 -4.37
N GLN A 93 14.10 3.70 -3.61
CA GLN A 93 13.81 2.26 -3.63
C GLN A 93 13.26 1.78 -4.98
N VAL A 94 12.44 2.61 -5.63
CA VAL A 94 11.89 2.34 -6.96
C VAL A 94 12.99 2.44 -8.02
N TYR A 95 13.85 3.46 -7.92
CA TYR A 95 14.96 3.70 -8.83
C TYR A 95 15.95 2.53 -8.79
N GLU A 96 16.36 2.09 -7.60
CA GLU A 96 17.22 0.92 -7.42
C GLU A 96 16.60 -0.34 -8.07
N CYS A 97 15.35 -0.64 -7.76
CA CYS A 97 14.67 -1.82 -8.30
C CYS A 97 14.43 -1.76 -9.82
N TYR A 98 14.10 -0.59 -10.37
CA TYR A 98 13.73 -0.47 -11.78
C TYR A 98 14.95 -0.32 -12.70
N VAL A 99 15.95 0.46 -12.28
CA VAL A 99 17.10 0.82 -13.10
C VAL A 99 18.27 -0.12 -12.89
N LEU A 100 18.62 -0.45 -11.64
CA LEU A 100 19.79 -1.28 -11.36
C LEU A 100 19.51 -2.78 -11.57
N GLU A 101 18.31 -3.24 -11.20
CA GLU A 101 17.91 -4.64 -11.40
C GLU A 101 17.36 -4.92 -12.81
N GLY A 102 17.36 -3.92 -13.71
CA GLY A 102 17.12 -4.10 -15.14
C GLY A 102 15.67 -4.34 -15.55
N LYS A 103 14.67 -4.03 -14.71
CA LYS A 103 13.24 -4.19 -15.08
C LYS A 103 12.74 -3.23 -16.16
N GLY A 104 13.51 -2.16 -16.45
CA GLY A 104 13.21 -1.21 -17.52
C GLY A 104 13.81 -1.56 -18.89
N ARG A 105 14.39 -2.76 -19.07
CA ARG A 105 14.97 -3.23 -20.35
C ARG A 105 14.12 -4.31 -21.01
#